data_AF-A0A3B9P715-F1
#
_entry.id   AF-A0A3B9P715-F1
#
_cell.length_a   1.000
_cell.length_b   1.000
_cell.length_c   1.000
_cell.angle_alpha   90.00
_cell.angle_beta   90.00
_cell.angle_gamma   90.00
#
_symmetry.space_group_name_H-M   'P 1'
#
loop_
_entity.id
_entity.type
_entity.pdbx_description
1 polymer ?
#
loop_
_entity_poly.entity_id
_entity_poly.type
_entity_poly.pdbx_seq_one_letter_code
_entity_poly.pdbx_strand_id
1 'polypeptide(L)' 'MAREPGQRAKVAVSATQQGIDPVGACVGVRGVRIQAIVRELSDEKIDVI' A
#
# COMPACT_ATOMS: atom_id res chain seq x y z
N MET A 1 6.97 3.04 -15.04
CA MET A 1 7.45 1.88 -14.24
C MET A 1 6.69 1.91 -12.93
N ALA A 2 5.92 0.87 -12.59
CA ALA A 2 5.10 0.86 -11.37
C ALA A 2 5.87 0.40 -10.13
N ARG A 3 6.94 -0.37 -10.34
CA ARG A 3 7.78 -0.91 -9.26
C ARG A 3 9.25 -0.91 -9.67
N GLU A 4 10.08 -0.41 -8.76
CA GLU A 4 11.53 -0.47 -8.73
C GLU A 4 11.89 -1.24 -7.45
N PRO A 5 12.19 -2.56 -7.53
CA PRO A 5 12.37 -3.42 -6.37
C PRO A 5 13.41 -2.87 -5.39
N GLY A 6 13.07 -2.87 -4.10
CA GLY A 6 13.94 -2.34 -3.03
C GLY A 6 14.05 -0.81 -2.97
N GLN A 7 13.35 -0.09 -3.86
CA GLN A 7 13.33 1.37 -3.89
C GLN A 7 11.91 1.90 -3.70
N ARG A 8 11.02 1.67 -4.69
CA ARG A 8 9.67 2.22 -4.68
C ARG A 8 8.69 1.39 -5.51
N ALA A 9 7.46 1.27 -5.02
CA ALA A 9 6.31 0.79 -5.78
C ALA A 9 5.14 1.76 -5.66
N LYS A 10 4.30 1.77 -6.71
CA LYS A 10 2.99 2.41 -6.72
C LYS A 10 1.92 1.35 -6.94
N VAL A 11 0.89 1.35 -6.09
CA VAL A 11 -0.21 0.39 -6.16
C VAL A 11 -1.52 1.16 -6.19
N ALA A 12 -2.31 0.94 -7.25
CA ALA A 12 -3.64 1.51 -7.37
C ALA A 12 -4.67 0.60 -6.72
N VAL A 13 -5.56 1.16 -5.90
CA VAL A 13 -6.62 0.42 -5.19
C VAL A 13 -7.99 1.02 -5.43
N SER A 14 -9.00 0.16 -5.48
CA SER A 14 -10.40 0.56 -5.66
C SER A 14 -11.30 -0.30 -4.80
N ALA A 15 -12.37 0.27 -4.28
CA ALA A 15 -13.40 -0.46 -3.57
C ALA A 15 -14.52 -0.88 -4.52
N THR A 16 -14.97 -2.12 -4.41
CA THR A 16 -16.15 -2.62 -5.14
C THR A 16 -17.46 -2.32 -4.42
N GLN A 17 -17.40 -2.15 -3.10
CA GLN A 17 -18.54 -1.80 -2.26
C GLN A 17 -18.52 -0.30 -1.92
N GLN A 18 -19.68 0.34 -2.03
CA GLN A 18 -19.86 1.74 -1.70
C GLN A 18 -19.61 1.99 -0.20
N GLY A 19 -18.98 3.12 0.12
CA GLY A 19 -18.69 3.52 1.50
C GLY A 19 -17.40 2.93 2.08
N ILE A 20 -16.68 2.09 1.32
CA ILE A 20 -15.34 1.63 1.71
C ILE A 20 -14.30 2.59 1.14
N ASP A 21 -13.40 3.05 2.00
CA ASP A 21 -12.15 3.69 1.58
C ASP A 21 -11.11 2.61 1.26
N PRO A 22 -10.75 2.41 -0.03
CA PRO A 22 -9.81 1.36 -0.42
C PRO A 22 -8.39 1.64 0.09
N VAL A 23 -7.97 2.91 0.17
CA VAL A 23 -6.63 3.27 0.65
C VAL A 23 -6.53 2.99 2.14
N GLY A 24 -7.48 3.49 2.94
CA GLY A 24 -7.54 3.24 4.37
C GLY A 24 -7.61 1.75 4.73
N ALA A 25 -8.34 0.94 3.95
CA ALA A 25 -8.44 -0.50 4.14
C ALA A 25 -7.09 -1.23 3.91
N CYS A 26 -6.32 -0.81 2.91
CA CYS A 26 -4.99 -1.35 2.61
C CYS A 26 -3.90 -0.85 3.57
N VAL A 27 -3.98 0.41 4.02
CA VAL A 27 -3.02 1.03 4.94
C VAL A 27 -3.21 0.52 6.38
N GLY A 28 -4.46 0.40 6.83
CA GLY A 28 -4.80 0.03 8.19
C GLY A 28 -4.59 1.16 9.21
N VAL A 29 -5.07 0.98 10.44
CA VAL A 29 -4.96 1.98 11.50
C VAL A 29 -3.49 2.33 11.74
N ARG A 30 -3.13 3.61 11.61
CA ARG A 30 -1.75 4.10 11.72
C ARG A 30 -0.75 3.39 10.77
N GLY A 31 -1.22 2.88 9.64
CA GLY A 31 -0.35 2.24 8.65
C GLY A 31 0.10 0.82 8.99
N VAL A 32 -0.49 0.17 9.99
CA VAL A 32 0.00 -1.13 10.50
C VAL A 32 0.08 -2.22 9.42
N ARG A 33 -0.85 -2.23 8.45
CA ARG A 33 -0.88 -3.25 7.39
C ARG A 33 0.17 -2.97 6.33
N ILE A 34 0.24 -1.74 5.82
CA ILE A 34 1.22 -1.39 4.80
C ILE A 34 2.66 -1.46 5.33
N GLN A 35 2.88 -1.13 6.61
CA GLN A 35 4.21 -1.25 7.24
C GLN A 35 4.72 -2.69 7.31
N ALA A 36 3.84 -3.68 7.48
CA ALA A 36 4.25 -5.09 7.44
C ALA A 36 4.83 -5.45 6.07
N ILE A 37 4.14 -5.03 5.00
CA ILE A 37 4.57 -5.28 3.61
C ILE A 37 5.87 -4.54 3.30
N VAL A 38 5.99 -3.27 3.68
CA VAL A 38 7.23 -2.48 3.49
C VAL A 38 8.43 -3.18 4.13
N ARG A 39 8.27 -3.72 5.34
CA ARG A 39 9.34 -4.46 6.04
C ARG A 39 9.70 -5.77 5.33
N GLU A 40 8.71 -6.52 4.87
CA GLU A 40 8.93 -7.75 4.09
C GLU A 40 9.63 -7.48 2.75
N LEU A 41 9.40 -6.30 2.17
CA LEU A 41 10.03 -5.84 0.93
C LEU A 41 11.31 -5.02 1.17
N SER A 42 12.00 -5.24 2.29
CA SER A 42 13.29 -4.61 2.58
C SER A 42 13.25 -3.07 2.54
N ASP A 43 12.22 -2.50 3.17
CA ASP A 43 11.96 -1.06 3.27
C ASP A 43 11.70 -0.37 1.91
N GLU A 44 11.26 -1.14 0.90
CA GLU A 44 10.75 -0.59 -0.36
C GLU A 44 9.58 0.38 -0.09
N LYS A 45 9.66 1.62 -0.59
CA LYS A 45 8.62 2.64 -0.37
C LYS A 45 7.38 2.31 -1.20
N ILE A 46 6.24 2.08 -0.55
CA ILE A 46 5.00 1.77 -1.26
C ILE A 46 4.03 2.96 -1.17
N ASP A 47 3.71 3.56 -2.32
CA ASP A 47 2.61 4.51 -2.42
C ASP A 47 1.33 3.77 -2.81
N VAL A 48 0.30 3.91 -1.98
CA VAL A 48 -1.05 3.42 -2.29
C VAL A 48 -1.88 4.60 -2.79
N ILE A 49 -2.46 4.46 -3.99
CA ILE A 49 -3.23 5.50 -4.69
C ILE A 49 -4.59 4.98 -5.15
#